data_AF-A0A841GYZ1-F1
#
_entry.id   AF-A0A841GYZ1-F1
#
_cell.length_a   1.000
_cell.length_b   1.000
_cell.length_c   1.000
_cell.angle_alpha   90.00
_cell.angle_beta   90.00
_cell.angle_gamma   90.00
#
_symmetry.space_group_name_H-M   'P 1'
#
loop_
_entity.id
_entity.type
_entity.pdbx_description
1 polymer ?
#
loop_
_entity_poly.entity_id
_entity_poly.type
_entity_poly.pdbx_seq_one_letter_code
_entity_poly.pdbx_strand_id
1 'polypeptide(L)'
;MNINSSVDAMESPSPEDVVRTVFALLEAGRFDEVAAYVDADDLKGLHRDAEAAANAPPPQPWTTEEYMAGEPGLPREIAEYYAERDRNSSRHEVSVLSTTFARVHTAADLQALDTAQLLGRWLEARNPRLMIPRVEERPGDPVPETLNALQGRRAVIGAALEDEDTAHVVYRTAFATLPPDETLHAASLRRTSEGWRMRFHPYDFLGAASWSVSFSPADADQ
;
A
#
# COMPACT_ATOMS: atom_id res chain seq x y z
N MET A 1 -5.93 9.07 55.78
CA MET A 1 -4.91 8.27 55.07
C MET A 1 -5.46 8.06 53.66
N ASN A 2 -5.20 9.01 52.75
CA ASN A 2 -5.68 8.95 51.38
C ASN A 2 -4.69 8.14 50.57
N ILE A 3 -5.16 7.03 50.00
CA ILE A 3 -4.41 6.21 49.08
C ILE A 3 -4.53 6.93 47.73
N ASN A 4 -3.47 7.65 47.34
CA ASN A 4 -3.31 8.17 45.99
C ASN A 4 -3.17 6.96 45.06
N SER A 5 -4.29 6.51 44.50
CA SER A 5 -4.30 5.64 43.33
C SER A 5 -3.89 6.48 42.11
N SER A 6 -2.60 6.81 42.03
CA SER A 6 -1.96 7.16 40.76
C SER A 6 -1.84 5.86 39.97
N VAL A 7 -2.98 5.41 39.44
CA VAL A 7 -2.95 4.57 38.24
C VAL A 7 -2.41 5.53 37.18
N ASP A 8 -1.14 5.36 36.80
CA ASP A 8 -0.63 5.88 35.54
C ASP A 8 -1.64 5.44 34.49
N ALA A 9 -2.53 6.35 34.10
CA ALA A 9 -3.36 6.16 32.93
C ALA A 9 -2.33 5.98 31.81
N MET A 10 -2.10 4.74 31.40
CA MET A 10 -1.30 4.45 30.22
C MET A 10 -1.90 5.28 29.11
N GLU A 11 -1.24 6.39 28.82
CA GLU A 11 -1.71 7.37 27.88
C GLU A 11 -1.76 6.64 26.53
N SER A 12 -2.96 6.53 25.97
CA SER A 12 -3.11 5.89 24.67
C SER A 12 -2.15 6.57 23.68
N PRO A 13 -1.42 5.81 22.85
CA PRO A 13 -0.44 6.38 21.93
C PRO A 13 -1.08 7.47 21.07
N SER A 14 -0.35 8.55 20.82
CA SER A 14 -0.81 9.62 19.91
C SER A 14 -0.97 9.08 18.47
N PRO A 15 -1.76 9.75 17.61
CA PRO A 15 -1.83 9.40 16.19
C PRO A 15 -0.44 9.32 15.54
N GLU A 16 0.45 10.26 15.87
CA GLU A 16 1.81 10.30 15.37
C GLU A 16 2.63 9.08 15.81
N ASP A 17 2.47 8.63 17.06
CA ASP A 17 3.19 7.45 17.57
C ASP A 17 2.75 6.17 16.88
N VAL A 18 1.45 6.04 16.56
CA VAL A 18 0.93 4.94 15.75
C VAL A 18 1.60 4.93 14.37
N VAL A 19 1.64 6.06 13.68
CA VAL A 19 2.25 6.16 12.33
C VAL A 19 3.77 5.92 12.37
N ARG A 20 4.48 6.48 13.35
CA ARG A 20 5.93 6.20 13.54
C ARG A 20 6.17 4.72 13.76
N THR A 21 5.34 4.06 14.57
CA THR A 21 5.46 2.62 14.84
C THR A 21 5.25 1.81 13.57
N VAL A 22 4.23 2.13 12.77
CA VAL A 22 3.99 1.46 11.49
C VAL A 22 5.16 1.66 10.52
N PHE A 23 5.72 2.87 10.42
CA PHE A 23 6.90 3.10 9.59
C PHE A 23 8.10 2.27 10.04
N ALA A 24 8.35 2.17 11.35
CA ALA A 24 9.42 1.33 11.88
C ALA A 24 9.21 -0.16 11.55
N LEU A 25 7.98 -0.67 11.63
CA LEU A 25 7.64 -2.05 11.25
C LEU A 25 7.87 -2.30 9.75
N LEU A 26 7.45 -1.37 8.90
CA LEU A 26 7.66 -1.45 7.45
C LEU A 26 9.14 -1.41 7.09
N GLU A 27 9.93 -0.55 7.74
CA GLU A 27 11.38 -0.47 7.55
C GLU A 27 12.10 -1.74 8.01
N ALA A 28 11.60 -2.38 9.08
CA ALA A 28 12.10 -3.65 9.61
C ALA A 28 11.60 -4.88 8.85
N GLY A 29 10.71 -4.73 7.86
CA GLY A 29 10.12 -5.85 7.12
C GLY A 29 9.14 -6.71 7.94
N ARG A 30 8.65 -6.20 9.07
CA ARG A 30 7.69 -6.87 9.96
C ARG A 30 6.26 -6.59 9.51
N PHE A 31 5.93 -6.98 8.28
CA PHE A 31 4.68 -6.57 7.62
C PHE A 31 3.42 -7.09 8.31
N ASP A 32 3.44 -8.32 8.82
CA ASP A 32 2.28 -8.95 9.48
C ASP A 32 1.87 -8.18 10.76
N GLU A 33 2.81 -7.51 11.42
CA GLU A 33 2.56 -6.76 12.64
C GLU A 33 1.90 -5.40 12.39
N VAL A 34 1.96 -4.89 11.15
CA VAL A 34 1.30 -3.64 10.77
C VAL A 34 -0.21 -3.75 10.96
N ALA A 35 -0.79 -4.95 10.80
CA ALA A 35 -2.22 -5.18 10.95
C ALA A 35 -2.76 -4.79 12.33
N ALA A 36 -1.95 -4.86 13.39
CA ALA A 36 -2.35 -4.45 14.74
C ALA A 36 -2.62 -2.94 14.85
N TYR A 37 -2.12 -2.15 13.90
CA TYR A 37 -2.26 -0.70 13.85
C TYR A 37 -3.23 -0.23 12.77
N VAL A 38 -3.83 -1.16 12.01
CA VAL A 38 -4.78 -0.86 10.94
C VAL A 38 -6.20 -1.11 11.43
N ASP A 39 -7.14 -0.33 10.92
CA ASP A 39 -8.55 -0.50 11.23
C ASP A 39 -9.09 -1.86 10.77
N ALA A 40 -9.73 -2.59 11.68
CA ALA A 40 -10.18 -3.96 11.42
C ALA A 40 -11.26 -4.03 10.32
N ASP A 41 -12.08 -3.00 10.13
CA ASP A 41 -13.08 -2.99 9.08
C ASP A 41 -12.44 -2.80 7.71
N ASP A 42 -11.38 -2.00 7.61
CA ASP A 42 -10.62 -1.84 6.38
C ASP A 42 -9.86 -3.12 6.01
N LEU A 43 -9.32 -3.85 7.00
CA LEU A 43 -8.71 -5.17 6.77
C LEU A 43 -9.72 -6.19 6.23
N LYS A 44 -10.93 -6.21 6.76
CA LYS A 44 -12.02 -7.05 6.23
C LYS A 44 -12.41 -6.63 4.81
N GLY A 45 -12.38 -5.33 4.51
CA GLY A 45 -12.57 -4.78 3.18
C GLY A 45 -11.54 -5.33 2.20
N LEU A 46 -10.25 -5.19 2.54
CA LEU A 46 -9.14 -5.74 1.74
C LEU A 46 -9.31 -7.24 1.46
N HIS A 47 -9.68 -8.03 2.47
CA HIS A 47 -9.91 -9.46 2.30
C HIS A 47 -11.04 -9.76 1.32
N ARG A 48 -12.19 -9.08 1.48
CA ARG A 48 -13.33 -9.23 0.59
C ARG A 48 -12.98 -8.85 -0.85
N ASP A 49 -12.24 -7.76 -1.03
CA ASP A 49 -11.82 -7.28 -2.35
C ASP A 49 -10.84 -8.26 -3.01
N ALA A 50 -9.93 -8.86 -2.21
CA ALA A 50 -9.01 -9.90 -2.68
C ALA A 50 -9.77 -11.15 -3.11
N GLU A 51 -10.75 -11.60 -2.35
CA GLU A 51 -11.61 -12.74 -2.71
C GLU A 51 -12.44 -12.45 -3.95
N ALA A 52 -12.99 -11.24 -4.08
CA ALA A 52 -13.72 -10.83 -5.27
C ALA A 52 -12.82 -10.85 -6.50
N ALA A 53 -11.59 -10.34 -6.40
CA ALA A 53 -10.60 -10.37 -7.48
C ALA A 53 -10.17 -11.80 -7.83
N ALA A 54 -9.99 -12.68 -6.83
CA ALA A 54 -9.62 -14.08 -7.05
C ALA A 54 -10.70 -14.88 -7.79
N ASN A 55 -11.97 -14.53 -7.57
CA ASN A 55 -13.13 -15.20 -8.16
C ASN A 55 -13.67 -14.51 -9.42
N ALA A 56 -13.12 -13.34 -9.78
CA ALA A 56 -13.52 -12.65 -10.99
C ALA A 56 -13.17 -13.51 -12.22
N PRO A 57 -14.08 -13.60 -13.22
CA PRO A 57 -13.72 -14.25 -14.46
C PRO A 57 -12.52 -13.52 -15.08
N PRO A 58 -11.56 -14.24 -15.69
CA PRO A 58 -10.46 -13.59 -16.38
C PRO A 58 -11.02 -12.64 -17.44
N PRO A 59 -10.40 -11.47 -17.64
CA PRO A 59 -10.82 -10.55 -18.69
C PRO A 59 -10.83 -11.29 -20.03
N GLN A 60 -11.94 -11.21 -20.76
CA GLN A 60 -12.01 -11.81 -22.08
C GLN A 60 -11.16 -10.98 -23.05
N PRO A 61 -10.26 -11.60 -23.83
CA PRO A 61 -9.51 -10.89 -24.86
C PRO A 61 -10.47 -10.24 -25.85
N TRP A 62 -10.20 -8.99 -26.22
CA TRP A 62 -11.01 -8.30 -27.21
C TRP A 62 -10.89 -8.98 -28.59
N THR A 63 -12.01 -8.99 -29.30
CA THR A 63 -12.11 -9.44 -30.68
C THR A 63 -11.69 -8.35 -31.65
N THR A 64 -11.36 -8.76 -32.88
CA THR A 64 -11.05 -7.84 -33.98
C THR A 64 -12.16 -6.80 -34.16
N GLU A 65 -13.41 -7.24 -34.12
CA GLU A 65 -14.60 -6.40 -34.28
C GLU A 65 -14.76 -5.40 -33.13
N GLU A 66 -14.45 -5.79 -31.89
CA GLU A 66 -14.49 -4.89 -30.73
C GLU A 66 -13.42 -3.79 -30.81
N TYR A 67 -12.20 -4.12 -31.26
CA TYR A 67 -11.17 -3.10 -31.52
C TYR A 67 -11.60 -2.12 -32.61
N MET A 68 -12.16 -2.63 -33.72
CA MET A 68 -12.64 -1.78 -34.81
C MET A 68 -13.84 -0.92 -34.39
N ALA A 69 -14.67 -1.39 -33.45
CA ALA A 69 -15.77 -0.62 -32.89
C ALA A 69 -15.28 0.47 -31.93
N GLY A 70 -14.25 0.20 -31.14
CA GLY A 70 -13.64 1.15 -30.20
C GLY A 70 -12.81 2.24 -30.88
N GLU A 71 -12.20 1.95 -32.03
CA GLU A 71 -11.38 2.89 -32.79
C GLU A 71 -11.82 2.96 -34.26
N PRO A 72 -12.81 3.81 -34.60
CA PRO A 72 -13.30 3.98 -35.96
C PRO A 72 -12.20 4.53 -36.88
N GLY A 73 -11.62 3.64 -37.70
CA GLY A 73 -10.49 3.96 -38.58
C GLY A 73 -9.31 3.01 -38.43
N LEU A 74 -9.31 2.16 -37.40
CA LEU A 74 -8.31 1.12 -37.21
C LEU A 74 -8.36 0.10 -38.37
N PRO A 75 -7.27 -0.10 -39.13
CA PRO A 75 -7.25 -1.11 -40.18
C PRO A 75 -7.47 -2.51 -39.61
N ARG A 76 -8.19 -3.37 -40.35
CA ARG A 76 -8.56 -4.72 -39.88
C ARG A 76 -7.33 -5.54 -39.51
N GLU A 77 -6.26 -5.45 -40.30
CA GLU A 77 -5.03 -6.20 -40.09
C GLU A 77 -4.35 -5.84 -38.75
N ILE A 78 -4.43 -4.55 -38.35
CA ILE A 78 -3.93 -4.09 -37.06
C ILE A 78 -4.83 -4.56 -35.91
N ALA A 79 -6.15 -4.52 -36.10
CA ALA A 79 -7.10 -5.04 -35.12
C ALA A 79 -6.93 -6.55 -34.88
N GLU A 80 -6.70 -7.34 -35.94
CA GLU A 80 -6.40 -8.77 -35.84
C GLU A 80 -5.08 -9.03 -35.09
N TYR A 81 -4.06 -8.21 -35.34
CA TYR A 81 -2.80 -8.27 -34.60
C TYR A 81 -3.01 -8.01 -33.11
N TYR A 82 -3.79 -7.00 -32.73
CA TYR A 82 -4.07 -6.71 -31.31
C TYR A 82 -4.90 -7.83 -30.66
N ALA A 83 -5.95 -8.33 -31.32
CA ALA A 83 -6.74 -9.44 -30.80
C ALA A 83 -5.89 -10.70 -30.59
N GLU A 84 -4.97 -11.01 -31.51
CA GLU A 84 -4.08 -12.16 -31.36
C GLU A 84 -3.01 -11.95 -30.28
N ARG A 85 -2.49 -10.71 -30.13
CA ARG A 85 -1.58 -10.34 -29.04
C ARG A 85 -2.26 -10.51 -27.68
N ASP A 86 -3.48 -10.05 -27.52
CA ASP A 86 -4.21 -10.15 -26.26
C ASP A 86 -4.53 -11.60 -25.92
N ARG A 87 -5.00 -12.41 -26.88
CA ARG A 87 -5.18 -13.87 -26.68
C ARG A 87 -3.89 -14.57 -26.24
N ASN A 88 -2.76 -14.22 -26.85
CA ASN A 88 -1.48 -14.82 -26.48
C ASN A 88 -0.95 -14.30 -25.14
N SER A 89 -1.28 -13.06 -24.76
CA SER A 89 -0.94 -12.48 -23.45
C SER A 89 -1.75 -13.14 -22.33
N SER A 90 -3.05 -13.38 -22.53
CA SER A 90 -3.92 -14.09 -21.56
C SER A 90 -3.48 -15.54 -21.32
N ARG A 91 -2.76 -16.17 -22.27
CA ARG A 91 -2.17 -17.51 -22.07
C ARG A 91 -0.96 -17.51 -21.14
N HIS A 92 -0.27 -16.37 -21.02
CA HIS A 92 0.93 -16.19 -20.20
C HIS A 92 0.65 -15.30 -18.98
N GLU A 93 -0.62 -15.08 -18.65
CA GLU A 93 -1.01 -14.09 -17.66
C GLU A 93 -0.48 -14.48 -16.28
N VAL A 94 0.39 -13.63 -15.74
CA VAL A 94 0.79 -13.68 -14.34
C VAL A 94 -0.47 -13.37 -13.55
N SER A 95 -0.97 -14.36 -12.81
CA SER A 95 -2.18 -14.24 -11.98
C SER A 95 -2.18 -12.91 -11.23
N VAL A 96 -3.30 -12.16 -11.30
CA VAL A 96 -3.48 -10.89 -10.58
C VAL A 96 -3.13 -11.04 -9.10
N LEU A 97 -3.39 -12.22 -8.52
CA LEU A 97 -3.01 -12.52 -7.14
C LEU A 97 -1.50 -12.47 -6.92
N SER A 98 -0.72 -13.01 -7.86
CA SER A 98 0.74 -13.07 -7.73
C SER A 98 1.45 -11.72 -7.96
N THR A 99 0.79 -10.78 -8.63
CA THR A 99 1.28 -9.38 -8.71
C THR A 99 0.77 -8.52 -7.55
N THR A 100 -0.38 -8.87 -6.98
CA THR A 100 -1.01 -8.09 -5.89
C THR A 100 -0.52 -8.50 -4.51
N PHE A 101 -0.21 -9.78 -4.30
CA PHE A 101 0.16 -10.35 -3.01
C PHE A 101 1.41 -11.22 -3.16
N ALA A 102 2.39 -11.02 -2.29
CA ALA A 102 3.62 -11.79 -2.32
C ALA A 102 3.30 -13.26 -1.99
N ARG A 103 3.83 -14.18 -2.82
CA ARG A 103 3.75 -15.64 -2.58
C ARG A 103 2.32 -16.21 -2.56
N VAL A 104 1.34 -15.48 -3.11
CA VAL A 104 -0.04 -15.95 -3.28
C VAL A 104 -0.26 -16.18 -4.77
N HIS A 105 -0.39 -17.43 -5.18
CA HIS A 105 -0.48 -17.78 -6.60
C HIS A 105 -1.88 -18.23 -6.99
N THR A 106 -2.65 -18.74 -6.03
CA THR A 106 -3.98 -19.31 -6.24
C THR A 106 -5.01 -18.74 -5.25
N ALA A 107 -6.29 -18.91 -5.58
CA ALA A 107 -7.38 -18.57 -4.67
C ALA A 107 -7.35 -19.40 -3.36
N ALA A 108 -6.84 -20.64 -3.42
CA ALA A 108 -6.69 -21.47 -2.24
C ALA A 108 -5.60 -20.94 -1.28
N ASP A 109 -4.50 -20.41 -1.83
CA ASP A 109 -3.46 -19.74 -1.04
C ASP A 109 -4.05 -18.53 -0.31
N LEU A 110 -4.86 -17.74 -1.01
CA LEU A 110 -5.53 -16.56 -0.46
C LEU A 110 -6.46 -16.94 0.71
N GLN A 111 -7.30 -17.96 0.53
CA GLN A 111 -8.25 -18.43 1.55
C GLN A 111 -7.58 -19.01 2.81
N ALA A 112 -6.31 -19.41 2.72
CA ALA A 112 -5.56 -19.91 3.85
C ALA A 112 -4.97 -18.80 4.73
N LEU A 113 -4.98 -17.54 4.28
CA LEU A 113 -4.43 -16.40 5.02
C LEU A 113 -5.49 -15.78 5.92
N ASP A 114 -5.09 -15.39 7.13
CA ASP A 114 -5.88 -14.45 7.92
C ASP A 114 -5.71 -13.01 7.41
N THR A 115 -6.50 -12.07 7.94
CA THR A 115 -6.46 -10.66 7.50
C THR A 115 -5.11 -9.98 7.76
N ALA A 116 -4.39 -10.38 8.80
CA ALA A 116 -3.09 -9.79 9.13
C ALA A 116 -2.02 -10.28 8.16
N GLN A 117 -1.98 -11.59 7.90
CA GLN A 117 -1.11 -12.21 6.90
C GLN A 117 -1.39 -11.67 5.51
N LEU A 118 -2.67 -11.47 5.15
CA LEU A 118 -3.05 -10.92 3.86
C LEU A 118 -2.50 -9.52 3.65
N LEU A 119 -2.66 -8.62 4.64
CA LEU A 119 -2.05 -7.29 4.60
C LEU A 119 -0.52 -7.42 4.50
N GLY A 120 0.09 -8.33 5.27
CA GLY A 120 1.51 -8.61 5.20
C GLY A 120 1.99 -8.95 3.79
N ARG A 121 1.29 -9.86 3.09
CA ARG A 121 1.59 -10.23 1.69
C ARG A 121 1.36 -9.07 0.72
N TRP A 122 0.34 -8.25 0.95
CA TRP A 122 0.05 -7.08 0.13
C TRP A 122 1.17 -6.04 0.24
N LEU A 123 1.67 -5.78 1.46
CA LEU A 123 2.78 -4.88 1.74
C LEU A 123 4.11 -5.43 1.21
N GLU A 124 4.37 -6.72 1.40
CA GLU A 124 5.56 -7.41 0.91
C GLU A 124 5.68 -7.30 -0.62
N ALA A 125 4.58 -7.47 -1.36
CA ALA A 125 4.56 -7.36 -2.83
C ALA A 125 4.95 -5.98 -3.36
N ARG A 126 4.77 -4.94 -2.53
CA ARG A 126 5.01 -3.53 -2.89
C ARG A 126 6.33 -3.01 -2.33
N ASN A 127 7.11 -3.84 -1.64
CA ASN A 127 8.39 -3.42 -1.12
C ASN A 127 9.42 -3.39 -2.27
N PRO A 128 10.02 -2.22 -2.60
CA PRO A 128 11.00 -2.13 -3.68
C PRO A 128 12.19 -3.07 -3.54
N ARG A 129 12.61 -3.40 -2.31
CA ARG A 129 13.69 -4.37 -2.04
C ARG A 129 13.32 -5.79 -2.48
N LEU A 130 12.04 -6.12 -2.48
CA LEU A 130 11.53 -7.46 -2.79
C LEU A 130 11.00 -7.56 -4.23
N MET A 131 10.68 -6.42 -4.87
CA MET A 131 10.21 -6.35 -6.26
C MET A 131 11.34 -6.52 -7.28
N ILE A 132 12.58 -6.15 -6.93
CA ILE A 132 13.71 -6.40 -7.82
C ILE A 132 14.05 -7.88 -7.70
N PRO A 133 13.95 -8.67 -8.79
CA PRO A 133 14.24 -10.09 -8.74
C PRO A 133 15.63 -10.24 -8.15
N ARG A 134 15.72 -10.93 -7.00
CA ARG A 134 16.96 -11.21 -6.28
C ARG A 134 18.01 -11.57 -7.31
N VAL A 135 18.91 -10.64 -7.62
CA VAL A 135 20.15 -10.93 -8.31
C VAL A 135 20.92 -11.75 -7.28
N GLU A 136 20.65 -13.06 -7.28
CA GLU A 136 21.27 -14.10 -6.46
C GLU A 136 21.81 -13.60 -5.13
N GLU A 137 20.94 -13.17 -4.19
CA GLU A 137 21.38 -12.99 -2.81
C GLU A 137 21.71 -14.37 -2.24
N ARG A 138 22.99 -14.76 -2.32
CA ARG A 138 23.49 -15.86 -1.49
C ARG A 138 23.39 -15.40 -0.03
N PRO A 139 23.07 -16.29 0.91
CA PRO A 139 23.06 -15.94 2.33
C PRO A 139 24.42 -15.32 2.71
N GLY A 140 24.42 -14.04 3.08
CA GLY A 140 25.61 -13.29 3.47
C GLY A 140 26.09 -12.22 2.48
N ASP A 141 25.52 -12.14 1.27
CA ASP A 141 25.85 -11.05 0.36
C ASP A 141 25.18 -9.73 0.82
N PRO A 142 25.92 -8.60 0.80
CA PRO A 142 25.35 -7.32 1.19
C PRO A 142 24.29 -6.90 0.17
N VAL A 143 23.11 -6.54 0.67
CA VAL A 143 22.05 -5.89 -0.13
C VAL A 143 22.69 -4.71 -0.87
N PRO A 144 22.62 -4.67 -2.22
CA PRO A 144 23.20 -3.57 -2.98
C PRO A 144 22.76 -2.21 -2.42
N GLU A 145 23.72 -1.30 -2.25
CA GLU A 145 23.47 0.03 -1.68
C GLU A 145 22.40 0.80 -2.47
N THR A 146 22.29 0.51 -3.77
CA THR A 146 21.22 1.01 -4.66
C THR A 146 19.82 0.59 -4.20
N LEU A 147 19.61 -0.62 -3.68
CA LEU A 147 18.31 -1.06 -3.14
C LEU A 147 18.00 -0.38 -1.82
N ASN A 148 19.01 -0.11 -1.00
CA ASN A 148 18.84 0.66 0.23
C ASN A 148 18.48 2.11 -0.05
N ALA A 149 19.02 2.69 -1.13
CA ALA A 149 18.68 4.04 -1.55
C ALA A 149 17.23 4.19 -2.04
N LEU A 150 16.63 3.11 -2.55
CA LEU A 150 15.21 3.05 -2.92
C LEU A 150 14.28 2.98 -1.71
N GLN A 151 14.79 2.67 -0.51
CA GLN A 151 13.99 2.73 0.71
C GLN A 151 13.84 4.19 1.16
N GLY A 152 12.70 4.78 0.82
CA GLY A 152 12.32 6.10 1.33
C GLY A 152 12.23 6.09 2.84
N ARG A 153 13.00 6.97 3.50
CA ARG A 153 12.88 7.25 4.93
C ARG A 153 11.65 8.11 5.15
N ARG A 154 10.77 7.70 6.05
CA ARG A 154 9.54 8.42 6.35
C ARG A 154 9.69 9.18 7.65
N ALA A 155 9.36 10.47 7.62
CA ALA A 155 9.45 11.35 8.78
C ALA A 155 8.09 12.00 9.04
N VAL A 156 7.52 11.72 10.22
CA VAL A 156 6.29 12.36 10.69
C VAL A 156 6.58 13.81 11.04
N ILE A 157 5.76 14.72 10.50
CA ILE A 157 5.84 16.17 10.72
C ILE A 157 4.91 16.57 11.87
N GLY A 158 3.67 16.06 11.88
CA GLY A 158 2.69 16.30 12.94
C GLY A 158 1.32 15.72 12.59
N ALA A 159 0.36 15.84 13.50
CA ALA A 159 -1.04 15.49 13.26
C ALA A 159 -1.97 16.72 13.27
N ALA A 160 -3.04 16.62 12.49
CA ALA A 160 -4.21 17.49 12.57
C ALA A 160 -5.42 16.63 12.94
N LEU A 161 -6.17 17.03 13.97
CA LEU A 161 -7.46 16.41 14.30
C LEU A 161 -8.53 17.03 13.40
N GLU A 162 -9.26 16.20 12.66
CA GLU A 162 -10.46 16.62 11.95
C GLU A 162 -11.64 16.69 12.93
N ASP A 163 -11.76 15.70 13.79
CA ASP A 163 -12.76 15.60 14.85
C ASP A 163 -12.22 14.76 16.05
N GLU A 164 -13.09 14.37 17.00
CA GLU A 164 -12.70 13.60 18.19
C GLU A 164 -12.23 12.18 17.88
N ASP A 165 -12.65 11.62 16.74
CA ASP A 165 -12.42 10.25 16.32
C ASP A 165 -11.61 10.14 15.02
N THR A 166 -11.23 11.24 14.40
CA THR A 166 -10.51 11.28 13.11
C THR A 166 -9.29 12.19 13.18
N ALA A 167 -8.13 11.64 12.80
CA ALA A 167 -6.87 12.37 12.76
C ALA A 167 -6.15 12.13 11.43
N HIS A 168 -5.40 13.13 10.98
CA HIS A 168 -4.53 13.04 9.80
C HIS A 168 -3.10 13.34 10.21
N VAL A 169 -2.20 12.38 10.00
CA VAL A 169 -0.78 12.52 10.31
C VAL A 169 -0.01 12.86 9.04
N VAL A 170 0.53 14.07 8.98
CA VAL A 170 1.35 14.54 7.86
C VAL A 170 2.77 14.01 8.01
N TYR A 171 3.30 13.47 6.92
CA TYR A 171 4.66 12.96 6.85
C TYR A 171 5.28 13.23 5.49
N ARG A 172 6.61 13.12 5.43
CA ARG A 172 7.38 13.20 4.19
C ARG A 172 8.15 11.92 3.94
N THR A 173 8.41 11.60 2.68
CA THR A 173 9.26 10.49 2.28
C THR A 173 10.52 11.03 1.62
N ALA A 174 11.69 10.69 2.15
CA ALA A 174 12.98 11.10 1.60
C ALA A 174 13.74 9.88 1.08
N PHE A 175 14.11 9.88 -0.20
CA PHE A 175 14.95 8.85 -0.80
C PHE A 175 16.41 9.32 -0.80
N ALA A 176 17.36 8.41 -0.59
CA ALA A 176 18.77 8.78 -0.47
C ALA A 176 19.38 9.29 -1.80
N THR A 177 18.85 8.82 -2.94
CA THR A 177 19.38 9.09 -4.29
C THR A 177 18.56 10.07 -5.10
N LEU A 178 17.41 10.52 -4.59
CA LEU A 178 16.58 11.52 -5.27
C LEU A 178 16.75 12.87 -4.55
N PRO A 179 16.66 14.00 -5.27
CA PRO A 179 16.55 15.30 -4.62
C PRO A 179 15.38 15.25 -3.62
N PRO A 180 15.47 16.02 -2.51
CA PRO A 180 14.41 16.04 -1.52
C PRO A 180 13.10 16.40 -2.21
N ASP A 181 12.19 15.44 -2.21
CA ASP A 181 10.83 15.65 -2.67
C ASP A 181 10.11 16.47 -1.58
N GLU A 182 9.51 17.58 -1.98
CA GLU A 182 8.68 18.40 -1.11
C GLU A 182 7.26 17.82 -0.95
N THR A 183 6.99 16.68 -1.60
CA THR A 183 5.70 16.00 -1.49
C THR A 183 5.42 15.60 -0.04
N LEU A 184 4.38 16.21 0.51
CA LEU A 184 3.77 15.80 1.75
C LEU A 184 2.73 14.74 1.49
N HIS A 185 2.71 13.74 2.35
CA HIS A 185 1.67 12.73 2.41
C HIS A 185 0.96 12.87 3.74
N ALA A 186 -0.25 12.31 3.85
CA ALA A 186 -0.78 12.04 5.17
C ALA A 186 -1.51 10.71 5.26
N ALA A 187 -1.44 10.15 6.46
CA ALA A 187 -2.13 8.94 6.84
C ALA A 187 -3.35 9.33 7.67
N SER A 188 -4.52 8.84 7.30
CA SER A 188 -5.73 9.02 8.09
C SER A 188 -5.84 7.95 9.17
N LEU A 189 -6.26 8.33 10.37
CA LEU A 189 -6.49 7.44 11.49
C LEU A 189 -7.90 7.65 12.05
N ARG A 190 -8.49 6.56 12.51
CA ARG A 190 -9.73 6.52 13.26
C ARG A 190 -9.47 6.12 14.71
N ARG A 191 -10.11 6.77 15.65
CA ARG A 191 -10.11 6.38 17.06
C ARG A 191 -11.06 5.22 17.26
N THR A 192 -10.58 4.20 17.96
CA THR A 192 -11.37 3.02 18.35
C THR A 192 -11.32 2.85 19.86
N SER A 193 -12.09 1.91 20.41
CA SER A 193 -11.99 1.56 21.82
C SER A 193 -10.60 1.04 22.24
N GLU A 194 -9.79 0.61 21.28
CA GLU A 194 -8.41 0.13 21.50
C GLU A 194 -7.34 1.19 21.17
N GLY A 195 -7.75 2.43 20.92
CA GLY A 195 -6.88 3.55 20.53
C GLY A 195 -6.94 3.88 19.04
N TRP A 196 -5.98 4.65 18.56
CA TRP A 196 -5.90 5.06 17.16
C TRP A 196 -5.54 3.87 16.26
N ARG A 197 -6.22 3.79 15.11
CA ARG A 197 -6.00 2.81 14.06
C ARG A 197 -5.90 3.54 12.73
N MET A 198 -4.88 3.23 11.97
CA MET A 198 -4.71 3.78 10.64
C MET A 198 -5.76 3.22 9.70
N ARG A 199 -6.41 4.10 8.95
CA ARG A 199 -7.30 3.74 7.86
C ARG A 199 -6.46 3.12 6.75
N PHE A 200 -6.89 1.98 6.24
CA PHE A 200 -6.20 1.34 5.13
C PHE A 200 -6.93 1.65 3.83
N HIS A 201 -6.30 2.49 3.02
CA HIS A 201 -6.69 2.71 1.64
C HIS A 201 -5.54 2.22 0.74
N PRO A 202 -5.78 1.27 -0.19
CA PRO A 202 -4.73 0.64 -0.98
C PRO A 202 -3.84 1.62 -1.74
N TYR A 203 -4.38 2.79 -2.07
CA TYR A 203 -3.68 3.83 -2.81
C TYR A 203 -2.86 4.77 -1.91
N ASP A 204 -3.23 4.94 -0.64
CA ASP A 204 -2.63 5.92 0.27
C ASP A 204 -1.38 5.34 0.96
N PHE A 205 -1.35 4.02 1.16
CA PHE A 205 -0.32 3.33 1.93
C PHE A 205 1.07 3.32 1.28
N LEU A 206 1.15 3.62 -0.02
CA LEU A 206 2.37 3.60 -0.82
C LEU A 206 2.84 4.99 -1.26
N GLY A 207 2.17 6.06 -0.80
CA GLY A 207 2.43 7.41 -1.29
C GLY A 207 2.01 7.65 -2.74
N ALA A 208 1.21 6.75 -3.34
CA ALA A 208 0.74 6.86 -4.73
C ALA A 208 -0.55 7.70 -4.86
N ALA A 209 -1.45 7.64 -3.87
CA ALA A 209 -2.48 8.66 -3.69
C ALA A 209 -1.90 9.82 -2.89
N SER A 210 -1.12 10.65 -3.58
CA SER A 210 -0.83 11.99 -3.11
C SER A 210 -2.13 12.79 -3.22
N TRP A 211 -2.78 13.07 -2.10
CA TRP A 211 -3.50 14.34 -2.02
C TRP A 211 -2.44 15.41 -1.83
N SER A 212 -1.92 15.91 -2.95
CA SER A 212 -0.99 17.03 -2.95
C SER A 212 -1.77 18.28 -2.52
N VAL A 213 -1.62 18.67 -1.26
CA VAL A 213 -1.97 20.03 -0.86
C VAL A 213 -0.78 20.90 -1.26
N SER A 214 -0.87 21.50 -2.45
CA SER A 214 0.11 22.50 -2.87
C SER A 214 -0.11 23.75 -2.03
N PHE A 215 0.73 23.96 -1.01
CA PHE A 215 0.78 25.25 -0.33
C PHE A 215 1.51 26.24 -1.23
N SER A 216 0.80 27.23 -1.76
CA SER A 216 1.44 28.38 -2.36
C SER A 216 2.04 29.24 -1.25
N PRO A 217 3.35 29.55 -1.25
CA PRO A 217 3.95 30.42 -0.24
C PRO A 217 3.36 31.85 -0.25
N ALA A 218 2.49 32.20 -1.21
CA ALA A 218 1.78 33.47 -1.25
C ALA A 218 0.65 33.60 -0.20
N ASP A 219 0.22 32.50 0.44
CA ASP A 219 -0.90 32.51 1.39
C ASP A 219 -0.46 32.64 2.87
N ALA A 220 0.85 32.77 3.14
CA ALA A 220 1.39 32.84 4.50
C ALA A 220 1.41 34.25 5.13
N ASP A 221 1.01 35.28 4.37
CA ASP A 221 1.07 36.70 4.79
C ASP A 221 -0.33 37.38 4.89
N GLN A 222 -1.41 36.63 5.09
CA GLN A 222 -2.76 37.19 5.39
C GLN A 222 -3.24 36.88 6.80
#